data_AF-A0A7S2CT26-F1
#
_entry.id   AF-A0A7S2CT26-F1
#
_cell.length_a   1.000
_cell.length_b   1.000
_cell.length_c   1.000
_cell.angle_alpha   90.00
_cell.angle_beta   90.00
_cell.angle_gamma   90.00
#
_symmetry.space_group_name_H-M   'P 1'
#
loop_
_entity.id
_entity.type
_entity.pdbx_description
1 polymer ?
#
loop_
_entity_poly.entity_id
_entity_poly.type
_entity_poly.pdbx_seq_one_letter_code
_entity_poly.pdbx_strand_id
1 'polypeptide(L)'
;VLQSEDLTSFRLTIEGQFHATIHMAIGGTTDCKFSLRTAIKKWPHLTGFFEGFALLLNTLYRTFMQEHVITDPKFSKEDYTGKVNHKMPSHATVTQRNQSISPLMVCPDYCSLDTPFSECACSCPSLDNKLASGELHKYLAYKHLDRSGVFGMLNSEVSTNKHLAQDANGTYRFVNMTEDENSELLVFLLMAICHPGKMGQYGTPLAATNDPLFWPTHSSWGRLWAYVRLSPDFDSFNNSWQNESPNCQGMYELHDTLPFKNFLPGEDGDKFYSNKELIDLFDPKNPKLPYMYSGFQWSHCANISDALHPLFTVGP
;
A
#
# COMPACT_ATOMS: atom_id res chain seq x y z
N VAL A 1 -16.88 1.22 -2.31
CA VAL A 1 -16.64 2.31 -3.29
C VAL A 1 -17.92 3.06 -3.64
N LEU A 2 -18.95 2.37 -4.16
CA LEU A 2 -20.24 3.03 -4.51
C LEU A 2 -21.13 3.39 -3.32
N GLN A 3 -20.73 3.02 -2.10
CA GLN A 3 -21.41 3.42 -0.86
C GLN A 3 -20.84 4.72 -0.27
N SER A 4 -19.82 5.31 -0.90
CA SER A 4 -19.25 6.57 -0.44
C SER A 4 -20.23 7.72 -0.70
N GLU A 5 -20.45 8.55 0.32
CA GLU A 5 -21.41 9.66 0.28
C GLU A 5 -20.74 11.01 -0.02
N ASP A 6 -19.41 11.08 0.08
CA ASP A 6 -18.62 12.30 -0.13
C ASP A 6 -17.23 12.02 -0.74
N LEU A 7 -16.54 13.08 -1.16
CA LEU A 7 -15.21 12.97 -1.77
C LEU A 7 -14.17 12.31 -0.86
N THR A 8 -14.19 12.62 0.44
CA THR A 8 -13.23 12.09 1.42
C THR A 8 -13.38 10.58 1.57
N SER A 9 -14.60 10.09 1.83
CA SER A 9 -14.91 8.67 1.93
C SER A 9 -14.67 7.94 0.61
N PHE A 10 -14.96 8.56 -0.53
CA PHE A 10 -14.67 7.99 -1.85
C PHE A 10 -13.17 7.82 -2.06
N ARG A 11 -12.38 8.86 -1.81
CA ARG A 11 -10.91 8.81 -1.86
C ARG A 11 -10.36 7.74 -0.94
N LEU A 12 -10.74 7.72 0.33
CA LEU A 12 -10.26 6.73 1.30
C LEU A 12 -10.58 5.30 0.86
N THR A 13 -11.75 5.10 0.27
CA THR A 13 -12.16 3.78 -0.24
C THR A 13 -11.38 3.38 -1.49
N ILE A 14 -11.24 4.28 -2.47
CA ILE A 14 -10.48 4.02 -3.69
C ILE A 14 -9.00 3.83 -3.38
N GLU A 15 -8.35 4.81 -2.75
CA GLU A 15 -6.91 4.81 -2.50
C GLU A 15 -6.53 3.76 -1.44
N GLY A 16 -7.26 3.72 -0.33
CA GLY A 16 -6.92 2.91 0.84
C GLY A 16 -7.29 1.44 0.68
N GLN A 17 -8.45 1.12 0.11
CA GLN A 17 -8.92 -0.26 0.04
C GLN A 17 -8.66 -0.88 -1.33
N PHE A 18 -8.95 -0.15 -2.41
CA PHE A 18 -8.95 -0.75 -3.74
C PHE A 18 -7.58 -0.64 -4.43
N HIS A 19 -7.04 0.58 -4.53
CA HIS A 19 -5.77 0.89 -5.19
C HIS A 19 -4.60 0.19 -4.49
N ALA A 20 -4.54 0.27 -3.15
CA ALA A 20 -3.55 -0.45 -2.36
C ALA A 20 -3.58 -1.97 -2.60
N THR A 21 -4.78 -2.57 -2.63
CA THR A 21 -4.97 -4.01 -2.88
C THR A 21 -4.50 -4.40 -4.27
N ILE A 22 -4.85 -3.60 -5.29
CA ILE A 22 -4.52 -3.91 -6.68
C ILE A 22 -3.02 -3.96 -6.93
N HIS A 23 -2.23 -3.09 -6.26
CA HIS A 23 -0.78 -3.12 -6.37
C HIS A 23 -0.25 -4.54 -6.13
N MET A 24 -0.62 -5.13 -5.00
CA MET A 24 -0.15 -6.47 -4.65
C MET A 24 -0.86 -7.59 -5.40
N ALA A 25 -2.14 -7.42 -5.75
CA ALA A 25 -2.88 -8.42 -6.50
C ALA A 25 -2.32 -8.62 -7.92
N ILE A 26 -1.91 -7.53 -8.59
CA ILE A 26 -1.33 -7.57 -9.94
C ILE A 26 0.19 -7.74 -9.90
N GLY A 27 0.86 -6.93 -9.09
CA GLY A 27 2.32 -6.90 -9.02
C GLY A 27 2.92 -8.14 -8.36
N GLY A 28 2.23 -8.67 -7.36
CA GLY A 28 2.61 -9.90 -6.65
C GLY A 28 4.00 -9.88 -6.03
N THR A 29 4.36 -11.02 -5.47
CA THR A 29 5.75 -11.34 -5.09
C THR A 29 6.09 -12.76 -5.54
N THR A 30 7.33 -12.97 -5.94
CA THR A 30 7.87 -14.26 -6.40
C THR A 30 9.22 -14.53 -5.76
N ASP A 31 9.74 -15.76 -5.89
CA ASP A 31 11.03 -16.17 -5.33
C ASP A 31 11.19 -15.93 -3.81
N CYS A 32 10.09 -15.97 -3.06
CA CYS A 32 10.11 -15.75 -1.61
C CYS A 32 10.77 -16.93 -0.88
N LYS A 33 11.81 -16.66 -0.08
CA LYS A 33 12.47 -17.67 0.79
C LYS A 33 11.47 -18.29 1.78
N PHE A 34 10.57 -17.48 2.33
CA PHE A 34 9.49 -17.90 3.21
C PHE A 34 8.16 -17.84 2.45
N SER A 35 7.68 -19.01 2.00
CA SER A 35 6.49 -19.10 1.15
C SER A 35 5.19 -19.04 1.95
N LEU A 36 4.31 -18.10 1.61
CA LEU A 36 2.95 -18.04 2.14
C LEU A 36 2.14 -19.30 1.79
N ARG A 37 2.41 -19.94 0.64
CA ARG A 37 1.75 -21.21 0.27
C ARG A 37 2.08 -22.32 1.26
N THR A 38 3.32 -22.38 1.74
CA THR A 38 3.72 -23.35 2.78
C THR A 38 3.05 -23.01 4.10
N ALA A 39 2.96 -21.73 4.47
CA ALA A 39 2.28 -21.29 5.68
C ALA A 39 0.77 -21.60 5.65
N ILE A 40 0.09 -21.37 4.53
CA ILE A 40 -1.34 -21.72 4.34
C ILE A 40 -1.57 -23.22 4.49
N LYS A 41 -0.67 -24.07 3.95
CA LYS A 41 -0.77 -25.53 4.14
C LYS A 41 -0.60 -25.93 5.61
N LYS A 42 0.23 -25.20 6.36
CA LYS A 42 0.47 -25.45 7.78
C LYS A 42 -0.69 -24.95 8.66
N TRP A 43 -1.22 -23.77 8.37
CA TRP A 43 -2.31 -23.14 9.12
C TRP A 43 -3.49 -22.78 8.19
N PRO A 44 -4.24 -23.78 7.71
CA PRO A 44 -5.31 -23.56 6.72
C PRO A 44 -6.45 -22.67 7.24
N HIS A 45 -6.67 -22.65 8.55
CA HIS A 45 -7.65 -21.76 9.20
C HIS A 45 -7.26 -20.27 9.15
N LEU A 46 -6.01 -19.95 8.78
CA LEU A 46 -5.49 -18.60 8.59
C LEU A 46 -5.40 -18.18 7.12
N THR A 47 -6.07 -18.88 6.20
CA THR A 47 -5.99 -18.55 4.76
C THR A 47 -6.31 -17.08 4.49
N GLY A 48 -7.43 -16.57 5.03
CA GLY A 48 -7.80 -15.15 4.88
C GLY A 48 -6.81 -14.17 5.51
N PHE A 49 -6.14 -14.57 6.61
CA PHE A 49 -5.06 -13.77 7.19
C PHE A 49 -3.85 -13.70 6.25
N PHE A 50 -3.42 -14.83 5.67
CA PHE A 50 -2.29 -14.83 4.76
C PHE A 50 -2.57 -14.10 3.45
N GLU A 51 -3.82 -14.10 2.97
CA GLU A 51 -4.25 -13.28 1.85
C GLU A 51 -4.11 -11.78 2.17
N GLY A 52 -4.65 -11.33 3.31
CA GLY A 52 -4.49 -9.94 3.75
C GLY A 52 -3.02 -9.56 3.98
N PHE A 53 -2.24 -10.45 4.60
CA PHE A 53 -0.80 -10.28 4.78
C PHE A 53 -0.07 -10.14 3.43
N ALA A 54 -0.43 -10.95 2.42
CA ALA A 54 0.14 -10.87 1.08
C ALA A 54 -0.13 -9.51 0.42
N LEU A 55 -1.35 -8.98 0.59
CA LEU A 55 -1.75 -7.67 0.08
C LEU A 55 -1.03 -6.51 0.75
N LEU A 56 -0.52 -6.72 1.96
CA LEU A 56 0.25 -5.73 2.71
C LEU A 56 1.76 -5.83 2.51
N LEU A 57 2.29 -6.88 1.87
CA LEU A 57 3.73 -7.16 1.81
C LEU A 57 4.58 -5.96 1.36
N ASN A 58 4.17 -5.25 0.32
CA ASN A 58 4.88 -4.05 -0.14
C ASN A 58 4.96 -2.96 0.93
N THR A 59 3.87 -2.70 1.63
CA THR A 59 3.87 -1.72 2.73
C THR A 59 4.72 -2.23 3.89
N LEU A 60 4.58 -3.51 4.27
CA LEU A 60 5.35 -4.13 5.34
C LEU A 60 6.85 -4.11 5.06
N TYR A 61 7.29 -4.42 3.84
CA TYR A 61 8.70 -4.34 3.43
C TYR A 61 9.22 -2.92 3.58
N ARG A 62 8.48 -1.90 3.11
CA ARG A 62 8.89 -0.50 3.24
C ARG A 62 9.00 -0.08 4.69
N THR A 63 8.00 -0.38 5.52
CA THR A 63 8.04 0.02 6.93
C THR A 63 9.19 -0.66 7.67
N PHE A 64 9.45 -1.93 7.37
CA PHE A 64 10.56 -2.66 7.97
C PHE A 64 11.93 -2.14 7.49
N MET A 65 12.05 -1.74 6.22
CA MET A 65 13.24 -1.04 5.71
C MET A 65 13.42 0.35 6.36
N GLN A 66 12.32 1.03 6.71
CA GLN A 66 12.28 2.37 7.30
C GLN A 66 12.51 2.41 8.82
N GLU A 67 12.52 1.27 9.54
CA GLU A 67 12.76 1.23 11.00
C GLU A 67 14.08 1.94 11.41
N HIS A 68 15.04 2.07 10.48
CA HIS A 68 16.30 2.77 10.71
C HIS A 68 16.25 4.29 10.53
N VAL A 69 15.18 4.84 9.94
CA VAL A 69 15.00 6.30 9.85
C VAL A 69 14.37 6.85 11.14
N ILE A 70 13.53 6.06 11.80
CA ILE A 70 12.72 6.47 12.97
C ILE A 70 13.53 6.45 14.28
N THR A 71 14.70 5.82 14.30
CA THR A 71 15.57 5.73 15.49
C THR A 71 16.74 6.71 15.49
N ASP A 72 16.88 7.54 14.45
CA ASP A 72 17.79 8.70 14.51
C ASP A 72 17.16 9.73 15.48
N PRO A 73 17.83 10.09 16.59
CA PRO A 73 17.32 11.10 17.53
C PRO A 73 17.09 12.49 16.90
N LYS A 74 17.46 12.70 15.62
CA LYS A 74 17.12 13.88 14.83
C LYS A 74 15.74 13.83 14.17
N PHE A 75 15.10 12.67 14.06
CA PHE A 75 13.72 12.55 13.59
C PHE A 75 12.81 12.43 14.80
N SER A 76 12.23 13.57 15.21
CA SER A 76 11.29 13.58 16.33
C SER A 76 9.93 13.04 15.85
N LYS A 77 9.10 12.58 16.79
CA LYS A 77 7.71 12.17 16.54
C LYS A 77 6.86 13.27 15.88
N GLU A 78 7.35 14.52 15.86
CA GLU A 78 6.72 15.69 15.24
C GLU A 78 7.04 15.81 13.74
N ASP A 79 8.10 15.17 13.23
CA ASP A 79 8.41 15.19 11.79
C ASP A 79 7.42 14.37 10.96
N TYR A 80 6.68 13.45 11.60
CA TYR A 80 5.56 12.72 10.99
C TYR A 80 4.24 13.51 10.94
N THR A 81 4.11 14.62 11.69
CA THR A 81 2.85 15.40 11.75
C THR A 81 2.81 16.63 10.82
N GLY A 82 3.67 16.65 9.78
CA GLY A 82 3.50 17.56 8.65
C GLY A 82 4.28 18.86 8.72
N LYS A 83 5.61 18.78 8.86
CA LYS A 83 6.49 19.88 8.43
C LYS A 83 7.60 19.34 7.54
N VAL A 84 7.25 19.03 6.30
CA VAL A 84 8.24 18.75 5.26
C VAL A 84 8.94 20.06 4.93
N ASN A 85 10.15 20.25 5.45
CA ASN A 85 11.04 21.29 4.95
C ASN A 85 11.46 20.92 3.52
N HIS A 86 11.03 21.78 2.59
CA HIS A 86 11.30 21.78 1.15
C HIS A 86 12.81 21.62 0.84
N LYS A 87 13.25 20.39 0.61
CA LYS A 87 14.39 20.02 -0.23
C LYS A 87 14.45 18.50 -0.38
N MET A 88 13.61 17.94 -1.26
CA MET A 88 13.97 16.67 -1.89
C MET A 88 15.10 16.97 -2.88
N PRO A 89 16.28 16.35 -2.77
CA PRO A 89 17.25 16.38 -3.85
C PRO A 89 16.67 15.57 -5.01
N SER A 90 16.42 16.24 -6.13
CA SER A 90 16.44 15.59 -7.43
C SER A 90 17.79 14.86 -7.57
N HIS A 91 17.75 13.63 -8.07
CA HIS A 91 18.82 12.65 -8.24
C HIS A 91 18.83 11.52 -7.22
N ALA A 92 18.47 10.34 -7.74
CA ALA A 92 18.77 9.04 -7.18
C ALA A 92 20.25 8.97 -6.78
N THR A 93 20.52 9.06 -5.49
CA THR A 93 21.69 8.45 -4.85
C THR A 93 21.32 8.24 -3.39
N VAL A 94 20.99 7.00 -3.04
CA VAL A 94 20.91 6.55 -1.65
C VAL A 94 22.34 6.55 -1.12
N THR A 95 22.85 7.71 -0.73
CA THR A 95 24.11 7.79 0.02
C THR A 95 23.82 7.44 1.47
N GLN A 96 24.14 6.18 1.82
CA GLN A 96 24.46 5.74 3.17
C GLN A 96 25.29 6.81 3.90
N ARG A 97 24.82 7.26 5.07
CA ARG A 97 25.70 7.82 6.11
C ARG A 97 25.41 7.18 7.45
N ASN A 98 26.39 6.37 7.86
CA ASN A 98 26.65 5.77 9.15
C ASN A 98 26.11 6.52 10.38
N GLN A 99 25.38 5.80 11.24
CA GLN A 99 25.57 5.80 12.70
C GLN A 99 25.01 4.51 13.36
N SER A 100 25.88 3.49 13.48
CA SER A 100 26.05 2.60 14.65
C SER A 100 24.94 1.66 15.17
N ILE A 101 23.93 1.28 14.38
CA ILE A 101 23.20 0.01 14.55
C ILE A 101 23.08 -0.62 13.16
N SER A 102 23.59 -1.84 12.96
CA SER A 102 23.49 -2.53 11.67
C SER A 102 22.01 -2.59 11.25
N PRO A 103 21.65 -2.18 10.03
CA PRO A 103 20.28 -2.29 9.57
C PRO A 103 19.87 -3.77 9.65
N LEU A 104 18.73 -4.04 10.30
CA LEU A 104 18.20 -5.40 10.46
C LEU A 104 18.14 -6.10 9.11
N MET A 105 17.74 -5.38 8.07
CA MET A 105 17.74 -5.84 6.68
C MET A 105 18.94 -5.27 5.92
N VAL A 106 19.65 -6.14 5.22
CA VAL A 106 20.80 -5.82 4.36
C VAL A 106 20.44 -6.22 2.93
N CYS A 107 20.57 -5.28 2.01
CA CYS A 107 20.36 -5.48 0.57
C CYS A 107 21.69 -5.28 -0.17
N PRO A 108 21.90 -5.97 -1.31
CA PRO A 108 23.02 -5.67 -2.20
C PRO A 108 22.96 -4.23 -2.72
N ASP A 109 24.11 -3.56 -2.81
CA ASP A 109 24.19 -2.16 -3.28
C ASP A 109 23.87 -2.02 -4.79
N TYR A 110 24.01 -3.11 -5.54
CA TYR A 110 23.73 -3.15 -6.96
C TYR A 110 23.26 -4.54 -7.40
N CYS A 111 22.31 -4.55 -8.32
CA CYS A 111 21.77 -5.73 -8.97
C CYS A 111 21.54 -5.47 -10.45
N SER A 112 22.04 -6.36 -11.30
CA SER A 112 21.75 -6.33 -12.73
C SER A 112 20.57 -7.26 -13.06
N LEU A 113 20.00 -7.12 -14.25
CA LEU A 113 18.92 -8.01 -14.72
C LEU A 113 19.36 -9.47 -14.84
N ASP A 114 20.65 -9.71 -15.08
CA ASP A 114 21.23 -11.04 -15.27
C ASP A 114 21.75 -11.66 -13.95
N THR A 115 21.75 -10.90 -12.86
CA THR A 115 22.22 -11.40 -11.56
C THR A 115 21.18 -12.36 -10.96
N PRO A 116 21.56 -13.58 -10.55
CA PRO A 116 20.64 -14.51 -9.88
C PRO A 116 20.00 -13.89 -8.64
N PHE A 117 18.72 -14.18 -8.39
CA PHE A 117 18.02 -13.55 -7.25
C PHE A 117 18.65 -13.86 -5.90
N SER A 118 19.24 -15.05 -5.75
CA SER A 118 19.96 -15.43 -4.53
C SER A 118 21.11 -14.48 -4.20
N GLU A 119 21.68 -13.80 -5.19
CA GLU A 119 22.74 -12.80 -5.05
C GLU A 119 22.19 -11.37 -4.99
N CYS A 120 20.90 -11.20 -5.28
CA CYS A 120 20.18 -9.92 -5.36
C CYS A 120 19.05 -9.74 -4.34
N ALA A 121 18.92 -10.69 -3.40
CA ALA A 121 17.91 -10.67 -2.37
C ALA A 121 18.39 -9.90 -1.14
N CYS A 122 17.49 -9.10 -0.57
CA CYS A 122 17.69 -8.59 0.78
C CYS A 122 17.48 -9.71 1.79
N SER A 123 18.17 -9.62 2.93
CA SER A 123 18.05 -10.57 4.03
C SER A 123 18.22 -9.87 5.37
N CYS A 124 17.97 -10.57 6.47
CA CYS A 124 18.31 -10.09 7.81
C CYS A 124 19.39 -10.96 8.45
N PRO A 125 20.70 -10.75 8.16
CA PRO A 125 21.76 -11.66 8.58
C PRO A 125 21.81 -11.96 10.08
N SER A 126 21.53 -10.94 10.91
CA SER A 126 21.50 -11.09 12.38
C SER A 126 20.36 -11.99 12.85
N LEU A 127 19.20 -11.93 12.20
CA LEU A 127 18.03 -12.75 12.49
C LEU A 127 18.16 -14.14 11.86
N ASP A 128 18.78 -14.26 10.69
CA ASP A 128 19.11 -15.54 10.07
C ASP A 128 20.04 -16.37 10.98
N ASN A 129 21.08 -15.74 11.54
CA ASN A 129 21.99 -16.41 12.46
C ASN A 129 21.26 -16.89 13.73
N LYS A 130 20.37 -16.05 14.28
CA LYS A 130 19.55 -16.42 15.46
C LYS A 130 18.56 -17.52 15.16
N LEU A 131 17.98 -17.55 13.96
CA LEU A 131 17.12 -18.64 13.52
C LEU A 131 17.92 -19.94 13.42
N ALA A 132 19.11 -19.89 12.80
CA ALA A 132 19.96 -21.05 12.63
C ALA A 132 20.51 -21.63 13.96
N SER A 133 20.78 -20.78 14.95
CA SER A 133 21.23 -21.21 16.28
C SER A 133 20.08 -21.62 17.23
N GLY A 134 18.82 -21.47 16.81
CA GLY A 134 17.65 -21.70 17.67
C GLY A 134 17.40 -20.62 18.72
N GLU A 135 18.11 -19.49 18.65
CA GLU A 135 17.92 -18.34 19.55
C GLU A 135 16.74 -17.46 19.17
N LEU A 136 16.23 -17.54 17.93
CA LEU A 136 15.08 -16.74 17.49
C LEU A 136 13.76 -17.30 18.03
N HIS A 137 13.37 -16.85 19.22
CA HIS A 137 12.13 -17.24 19.88
C HIS A 137 11.04 -16.14 19.82
N LYS A 138 9.80 -16.50 20.19
CA LYS A 138 8.60 -15.65 20.10
C LYS A 138 8.77 -14.22 20.61
N TYR A 139 9.42 -14.04 21.77
CA TYR A 139 9.61 -12.71 22.36
C TYR A 139 10.49 -11.80 21.50
N LEU A 140 11.57 -12.33 20.91
CA LEU A 140 12.42 -11.55 20.00
C LEU A 140 11.65 -11.25 18.71
N ALA A 141 10.93 -12.22 18.16
CA ALA A 141 10.13 -12.03 16.97
C ALA A 141 9.07 -10.93 17.16
N TYR A 142 8.29 -11.03 18.24
CA TYR A 142 7.29 -10.05 18.63
C TYR A 142 7.89 -8.65 18.77
N LYS A 143 9.01 -8.53 19.49
CA LYS A 143 9.67 -7.24 19.73
C LYS A 143 10.07 -6.54 18.44
N HIS A 144 10.55 -7.28 17.44
CA HIS A 144 10.87 -6.71 16.13
C HIS A 144 9.60 -6.29 15.39
N LEU A 145 8.62 -7.18 15.27
CA LEU A 145 7.35 -6.88 14.60
C LEU A 145 6.62 -5.66 15.20
N ASP A 146 6.62 -5.55 16.53
CA ASP A 146 6.01 -4.44 17.26
C ASP A 146 6.76 -3.12 17.02
N ARG A 147 8.10 -3.14 17.13
CA ARG A 147 8.93 -1.96 16.89
C ARG A 147 8.85 -1.45 15.46
N SER A 148 8.75 -2.34 14.48
CA SER A 148 8.58 -1.97 13.08
C SER A 148 7.13 -1.55 12.75
N GLY A 149 6.19 -1.53 13.72
CA GLY A 149 4.79 -1.14 13.49
C GLY A 149 3.97 -2.15 12.68
N VAL A 150 4.44 -3.38 12.51
CA VAL A 150 3.77 -4.42 11.71
C VAL A 150 2.40 -4.74 12.27
N PHE A 151 2.26 -4.87 13.58
CA PHE A 151 0.95 -5.16 14.18
C PHE A 151 -0.06 -4.04 13.98
N GLY A 152 0.38 -2.77 14.01
CA GLY A 152 -0.51 -1.64 13.71
C GLY A 152 -1.10 -1.73 12.32
N MET A 153 -0.28 -2.10 11.32
CA MET A 153 -0.74 -2.30 9.94
C MET A 153 -1.66 -3.51 9.81
N LEU A 154 -1.28 -4.67 10.38
CA LEU A 154 -2.13 -5.87 10.35
C LEU A 154 -3.45 -5.66 11.10
N ASN A 155 -3.48 -4.83 12.14
CA ASN A 155 -4.72 -4.53 12.86
C ASN A 155 -5.60 -3.49 12.14
N SER A 156 -5.04 -2.74 11.18
CA SER A 156 -5.78 -1.74 10.40
C SER A 156 -6.52 -2.31 9.18
N GLU A 157 -6.14 -3.52 8.73
CA GLU A 157 -6.72 -4.16 7.55
C GLU A 157 -7.77 -5.20 7.94
N VAL A 158 -8.89 -5.25 7.22
CA VAL A 158 -10.10 -6.03 7.57
C VAL A 158 -9.89 -7.54 7.50
N SER A 159 -9.11 -8.01 6.53
CA SER A 159 -8.79 -9.42 6.34
C SER A 159 -7.86 -9.97 7.44
N THR A 160 -7.00 -9.13 8.02
CA THR A 160 -6.05 -9.51 9.08
C THR A 160 -6.50 -9.15 10.49
N ASN A 161 -7.27 -8.07 10.69
CA ASN A 161 -7.62 -7.58 12.03
C ASN A 161 -8.46 -8.57 12.85
N LYS A 162 -9.35 -9.32 12.21
CA LYS A 162 -10.19 -10.35 12.84
C LYS A 162 -9.38 -11.50 13.45
N HIS A 163 -8.11 -11.62 13.08
CA HIS A 163 -7.19 -12.63 13.59
C HIS A 163 -6.30 -12.09 14.72
N LEU A 164 -6.38 -10.81 15.05
CA LEU A 164 -5.59 -10.16 16.08
C LEU A 164 -6.49 -9.67 17.21
N ALA A 165 -6.05 -9.88 18.45
CA ALA A 165 -6.62 -9.24 19.62
C ALA A 165 -5.51 -8.52 20.38
N GLN A 166 -5.87 -7.41 21.02
CA GLN A 166 -4.98 -6.69 21.91
C GLN A 166 -5.37 -6.98 23.35
N ASP A 167 -4.38 -7.26 24.21
CA ASP A 167 -4.60 -7.39 25.65
C ASP A 167 -4.68 -6.02 26.36
N ALA A 168 -4.95 -6.05 27.67
CA ALA A 168 -5.04 -4.83 28.48
C ALA A 168 -3.74 -4.00 28.52
N ASN A 169 -2.60 -4.60 28.16
CA ASN A 169 -1.30 -3.93 28.13
C ASN A 169 -0.94 -3.40 26.72
N GLY A 170 -1.83 -3.54 25.74
CA GLY A 170 -1.55 -3.14 24.37
C GLY A 170 -0.81 -4.19 23.54
N THR A 171 -0.62 -5.41 24.07
CA THR A 171 0.13 -6.47 23.37
C THR A 171 -0.78 -7.21 22.40
N TYR A 172 -0.33 -7.39 21.16
CA TYR A 172 -1.05 -8.12 20.14
C TYR A 172 -0.87 -9.64 20.29
N ARG A 173 -1.95 -10.39 20.05
CA ARG A 173 -1.94 -11.86 20.00
C ARG A 173 -2.84 -12.37 18.88
N PHE A 174 -2.47 -13.50 18.26
CA PHE A 174 -3.36 -14.15 17.31
C PHE A 174 -4.43 -14.94 18.05
N VAL A 175 -5.69 -14.71 17.69
CA VAL A 175 -6.84 -15.40 18.29
C VAL A 175 -7.02 -16.78 17.67
N ASN A 176 -7.66 -17.69 18.41
CA ASN A 176 -7.98 -19.06 17.96
C ASN A 176 -6.75 -19.91 17.60
N MET A 177 -5.61 -19.66 18.25
CA MET A 177 -4.37 -20.42 18.08
C MET A 177 -3.81 -20.83 19.44
N THR A 178 -3.10 -21.96 19.47
CA THR A 178 -2.30 -22.34 20.64
C THR A 178 -1.10 -21.40 20.83
N GLU A 179 -0.46 -21.45 21.99
CA GLU A 179 0.72 -20.63 22.29
C GLU A 179 1.91 -21.00 21.39
N ASP A 180 2.08 -22.28 21.08
CA ASP A 180 3.14 -22.76 20.20
C ASP A 180 2.90 -22.32 18.76
N GLU A 181 1.65 -22.43 18.26
CA GLU A 181 1.32 -21.94 16.92
C GLU A 181 1.49 -20.42 16.81
N ASN A 182 1.09 -19.65 17.83
CA ASN A 182 1.35 -18.21 17.92
C ASN A 182 2.86 -17.92 17.82
N SER A 183 3.66 -18.65 18.58
CA SER A 183 5.12 -18.49 18.63
C SER A 183 5.75 -18.74 17.26
N GLU A 184 5.35 -19.81 16.59
CA GLU A 184 5.85 -20.17 15.27
C GLU A 184 5.39 -19.16 14.20
N LEU A 185 4.15 -18.68 14.27
CA LEU A 185 3.62 -17.69 13.34
C LEU A 185 4.38 -16.36 13.47
N LEU A 186 4.67 -15.90 14.69
CA LEU A 186 5.45 -14.69 14.92
C LEU A 186 6.84 -14.77 14.29
N VAL A 187 7.53 -15.90 14.48
CA VAL A 187 8.83 -16.14 13.85
C VAL A 187 8.69 -16.17 12.33
N PHE A 188 7.67 -16.85 11.79
CA PHE A 188 7.40 -16.90 10.36
C PHE A 188 7.18 -15.50 9.78
N LEU A 189 6.32 -14.67 10.39
CA LEU A 189 6.01 -13.33 9.91
C LEU A 189 7.24 -12.44 9.87
N LEU A 190 8.04 -12.44 10.94
CA LEU A 190 9.29 -11.70 10.97
C LEU A 190 10.21 -12.14 9.83
N MET A 191 10.38 -13.46 9.64
CA MET A 191 11.28 -13.98 8.62
C MET A 191 10.76 -13.75 7.19
N ALA A 192 9.44 -13.77 6.98
CA ALA A 192 8.83 -13.44 5.70
C ALA A 192 9.03 -11.95 5.31
N ILE A 193 9.01 -11.05 6.30
CA ILE A 193 9.30 -9.63 6.10
C ILE A 193 10.80 -9.41 5.88
N CYS A 194 11.64 -10.14 6.60
CA CYS A 194 13.10 -10.05 6.53
C CYS A 194 13.73 -10.57 5.24
N HIS A 195 12.97 -11.33 4.44
CA HIS A 195 13.43 -11.91 3.18
C HIS A 195 12.44 -11.58 2.07
N PRO A 196 12.38 -10.30 1.65
CA PRO A 196 11.44 -9.88 0.63
C PRO A 196 11.69 -10.65 -0.67
N GLY A 197 10.61 -11.14 -1.28
CA GLY A 197 10.66 -11.74 -2.61
C GLY A 197 10.86 -10.69 -3.70
N LYS A 198 11.01 -11.16 -4.94
CA LYS A 198 10.94 -10.29 -6.13
C LYS A 198 9.55 -9.72 -6.26
N MET A 199 9.44 -8.40 -6.27
CA MET A 199 8.18 -7.69 -6.49
C MET A 199 8.04 -7.26 -7.95
N GLY A 200 6.87 -7.45 -8.54
CA GLY A 200 6.56 -6.85 -9.83
C GLY A 200 6.54 -5.33 -9.75
N GLN A 201 6.81 -4.65 -10.87
CA GLN A 201 6.81 -3.18 -10.92
C GLN A 201 5.48 -2.59 -10.43
N TYR A 202 4.37 -3.17 -10.90
CA TYR A 202 3.00 -2.83 -10.47
C TYR A 202 2.82 -2.93 -8.95
N GLY A 203 3.57 -3.80 -8.27
CA GLY A 203 3.50 -4.00 -6.82
C GLY A 203 4.02 -2.83 -6.01
N THR A 204 4.76 -1.89 -6.62
CA THR A 204 5.42 -0.79 -5.91
C THR A 204 4.85 0.56 -6.35
N PRO A 205 4.55 1.50 -5.44
CA PRO A 205 3.93 2.78 -5.81
C PRO A 205 4.84 3.66 -6.68
N LEU A 206 6.17 3.50 -6.57
CA LEU A 206 7.15 4.32 -7.30
C LEU A 206 7.49 3.79 -8.68
N ALA A 207 7.32 2.48 -8.93
CA ALA A 207 7.61 1.87 -10.23
C ALA A 207 6.37 1.36 -10.96
N ALA A 208 5.18 1.40 -10.35
CA ALA A 208 3.96 0.87 -10.95
C ALA A 208 3.64 1.51 -12.31
N THR A 209 3.94 2.79 -12.50
CA THR A 209 3.76 3.51 -13.78
C THR A 209 4.58 2.96 -14.95
N ASN A 210 5.63 2.17 -14.66
CA ASN A 210 6.42 1.49 -15.69
C ASN A 210 5.73 0.24 -16.22
N ASP A 211 4.75 -0.31 -15.48
CA ASP A 211 3.94 -1.43 -15.95
C ASP A 211 2.82 -0.91 -16.86
N PRO A 212 2.71 -1.37 -18.13
CA PRO A 212 1.66 -0.91 -19.04
C PRO A 212 0.23 -1.11 -18.54
N LEU A 213 -0.02 -2.03 -17.60
CA LEU A 213 -1.34 -2.24 -17.00
C LEU A 213 -1.76 -1.08 -16.09
N PHE A 214 -0.84 -0.24 -15.64
CA PHE A 214 -1.12 0.88 -14.74
C PHE A 214 -2.13 1.86 -15.37
N TRP A 215 -1.87 2.27 -16.61
CA TRP A 215 -2.67 3.27 -17.31
C TRP A 215 -4.13 2.86 -17.58
N PRO A 216 -4.44 1.67 -18.15
CA PRO A 216 -5.82 1.24 -18.32
C PRO A 216 -6.52 0.96 -16.97
N THR A 217 -5.79 0.54 -15.94
CA THR A 217 -6.35 0.36 -14.60
C THR A 217 -6.77 1.71 -14.00
N HIS A 218 -5.92 2.73 -14.06
CA HIS A 218 -6.28 4.09 -13.63
C HIS A 218 -7.40 4.71 -14.46
N SER A 219 -7.47 4.42 -15.76
CA SER A 219 -8.59 4.83 -16.61
C SER A 219 -9.93 4.25 -16.13
N SER A 220 -9.92 3.04 -15.57
CA SER A 220 -11.12 2.42 -15.00
C SER A 220 -11.64 3.18 -13.76
N TRP A 221 -10.75 3.80 -12.97
CA TRP A 221 -11.15 4.69 -11.87
C TRP A 221 -11.76 5.99 -12.38
N GLY A 222 -11.17 6.57 -13.43
CA GLY A 222 -11.75 7.72 -14.10
C GLY A 222 -13.17 7.44 -14.63
N ARG A 223 -13.42 6.23 -15.13
CA ARG A 223 -14.74 5.78 -15.56
C ARG A 223 -15.73 5.68 -14.39
N LEU A 224 -15.31 5.09 -13.27
CA LEU A 224 -16.15 4.99 -12.08
C LEU A 224 -16.49 6.38 -11.50
N TRP A 225 -15.51 7.29 -11.47
CA TRP A 225 -15.73 8.66 -11.02
C TRP A 225 -16.64 9.46 -11.97
N ALA A 226 -16.54 9.23 -13.28
CA ALA A 226 -17.48 9.79 -14.24
C ALA A 226 -18.91 9.26 -14.03
N TYR A 227 -19.07 7.97 -13.66
CA TYR A 227 -20.38 7.40 -13.32
C TYR A 227 -21.00 8.09 -12.11
N VAL A 228 -20.25 8.25 -11.00
CA VAL A 228 -20.72 8.93 -9.78
C VAL A 228 -21.18 10.36 -10.09
N ARG A 229 -20.51 11.09 -10.98
CA ARG A 229 -20.89 12.47 -11.35
C ARG A 229 -22.08 12.59 -12.30
N LEU A 230 -22.44 11.53 -13.01
CA LEU A 230 -23.51 11.53 -14.02
C LEU A 230 -24.79 10.84 -13.57
N SER A 231 -24.69 9.82 -12.71
CA SER A 231 -25.84 9.00 -12.33
C SER A 231 -26.73 9.71 -11.31
N PRO A 232 -28.07 9.76 -11.53
CA PRO A 232 -29.02 10.31 -10.58
C PRO A 232 -28.99 9.62 -9.21
N ASP A 233 -28.54 8.36 -9.14
CA ASP A 233 -28.41 7.61 -7.88
C ASP A 233 -27.44 8.29 -6.89
N PHE A 234 -26.58 9.19 -7.39
CA PHE A 234 -25.57 9.92 -6.62
C PHE A 234 -25.84 11.43 -6.57
N ASP A 235 -27.08 11.88 -6.82
CA ASP A 235 -27.44 13.31 -6.75
C ASP A 235 -27.21 13.92 -5.35
N SER A 236 -27.26 13.09 -4.30
CA SER A 236 -26.94 13.50 -2.91
C SER A 236 -25.45 13.44 -2.57
N PHE A 237 -24.59 13.04 -3.49
CA PHE A 237 -23.15 12.91 -3.24
C PHE A 237 -22.54 14.28 -2.94
N ASN A 238 -21.88 14.40 -1.80
CA ASN A 238 -21.24 15.64 -1.39
C ASN A 238 -19.91 15.83 -2.10
N ASN A 239 -19.91 16.74 -3.08
CA ASN A 239 -18.73 17.12 -3.87
C ASN A 239 -17.86 18.20 -3.20
N SER A 240 -18.09 18.52 -1.92
CA SER A 240 -17.28 19.51 -1.22
C SER A 240 -15.87 18.98 -0.99
N TRP A 241 -14.87 19.75 -1.40
CA TRP A 241 -13.47 19.43 -1.12
C TRP A 241 -13.15 19.74 0.35
N GLN A 242 -12.78 18.72 1.12
CA GLN A 242 -12.30 18.92 2.48
C GLN A 242 -10.77 19.01 2.46
N ASN A 243 -10.24 20.11 3.00
CA ASN A 243 -8.81 20.28 3.18
C ASN A 243 -8.37 19.43 4.39
N GLU A 244 -7.93 18.21 4.11
CA GLU A 244 -7.66 17.18 5.14
C GLU A 244 -6.32 17.40 5.86
N SER A 245 -5.42 18.23 5.35
CA SER A 245 -4.13 18.50 6.00
C SER A 245 -3.52 19.83 5.58
N PRO A 246 -3.71 20.92 6.35
CA PRO A 246 -3.12 22.24 6.04
C PRO A 246 -1.58 22.24 6.04
N ASN A 247 -0.99 21.15 6.52
CA ASN A 247 0.44 20.95 6.70
C ASN A 247 1.10 20.13 5.58
N CYS A 248 0.32 19.48 4.71
CA CYS A 248 0.83 18.68 3.59
C CYS A 248 0.53 19.38 2.26
N GLN A 249 1.40 20.32 1.87
CA GLN A 249 1.29 21.06 0.62
C GLN A 249 1.53 20.17 -0.62
N GLY A 250 0.77 20.39 -1.68
CA GLY A 250 1.02 19.86 -3.03
C GLY A 250 0.13 18.68 -3.47
N MET A 251 -0.78 18.20 -2.62
CA MET A 251 -1.71 17.10 -2.98
C MET A 251 -3.07 17.15 -2.28
N TYR A 252 -3.23 17.93 -1.21
CA TYR A 252 -4.41 17.86 -0.33
C TYR A 252 -5.31 19.10 -0.43
N GLU A 253 -4.79 20.22 -0.92
CA GLU A 253 -5.55 21.46 -1.01
C GLU A 253 -6.17 21.63 -2.40
N LEU A 254 -7.39 22.17 -2.44
CA LEU A 254 -8.15 22.36 -3.69
C LEU A 254 -7.40 23.23 -4.72
N HIS A 255 -6.56 24.14 -4.25
CA HIS A 255 -5.82 25.09 -5.10
C HIS A 255 -4.33 24.75 -5.25
N ASP A 256 -3.89 23.59 -4.74
CA ASP A 256 -2.53 23.12 -5.00
C ASP A 256 -2.34 22.89 -6.50
N THR A 257 -1.22 23.38 -7.03
CA THR A 257 -0.82 23.18 -8.42
C THR A 257 -0.09 21.86 -8.62
N LEU A 258 -0.45 21.14 -9.67
CA LEU A 258 0.11 19.85 -10.06
C LEU A 258 0.98 20.00 -11.31
N PRO A 259 1.92 19.08 -11.58
CA PRO A 259 2.89 19.21 -12.68
C PRO A 259 2.29 18.93 -14.08
N PHE A 260 1.04 19.32 -14.31
CA PHE A 260 0.31 19.17 -15.56
C PHE A 260 0.03 20.53 -16.18
N LYS A 261 0.22 20.66 -17.50
CA LYS A 261 -0.06 21.87 -18.29
C LYS A 261 -0.41 21.49 -19.73
N ASN A 262 -1.12 22.37 -20.42
CA ASN A 262 -1.42 22.29 -21.86
C ASN A 262 -2.16 21.00 -22.27
N PHE A 263 -3.27 20.69 -21.58
CA PHE A 263 -4.09 19.51 -21.92
C PHE A 263 -5.06 19.78 -23.08
N LEU A 264 -5.51 21.03 -23.24
CA LEU A 264 -6.48 21.40 -24.26
C LEU A 264 -5.79 22.01 -25.50
N PRO A 265 -6.34 21.80 -26.71
CA PRO A 265 -5.86 22.47 -27.90
C PRO A 265 -5.90 24.00 -27.75
N GLY A 266 -4.78 24.65 -28.09
CA GLY A 266 -4.64 26.10 -28.03
C GLY A 266 -4.23 26.66 -26.66
N GLU A 267 -3.95 25.79 -25.68
CA GLU A 267 -3.24 26.20 -24.47
C GLU A 267 -1.73 26.18 -24.70
N ASP A 268 -1.12 27.36 -24.57
CA ASP A 268 0.32 27.55 -24.60
C ASP A 268 0.77 28.25 -23.31
N GLY A 269 1.89 27.81 -22.72
CA GLY A 269 2.52 28.48 -21.57
C GLY A 269 3.04 27.54 -20.47
N ASP A 270 3.44 28.16 -19.36
CA ASP A 270 4.05 27.51 -18.19
C ASP A 270 3.11 27.43 -16.97
N LYS A 271 1.81 27.68 -17.17
CA LYS A 271 0.83 27.57 -16.09
C LYS A 271 0.53 26.10 -15.81
N PHE A 272 0.81 25.69 -14.58
CA PHE A 272 0.36 24.42 -14.03
C PHE A 272 -1.11 24.49 -13.61
N TYR A 273 -1.84 23.40 -13.82
CA TYR A 273 -3.21 23.29 -13.33
C TYR A 273 -3.25 23.06 -11.82
N SER A 274 -4.22 23.66 -11.17
CA SER A 274 -4.63 23.32 -9.81
C SER A 274 -5.52 22.07 -9.76
N ASN A 275 -5.64 21.44 -8.58
CA ASN A 275 -6.61 20.36 -8.34
C ASN A 275 -8.03 20.76 -8.80
N LYS A 276 -8.50 21.95 -8.43
CA LYS A 276 -9.81 22.47 -8.87
C LYS A 276 -9.93 22.50 -10.40
N GLU A 277 -8.94 23.06 -11.09
CA GLU A 277 -8.97 23.16 -12.54
C GLU A 277 -9.00 21.79 -13.21
N LEU A 278 -8.28 20.80 -12.67
CA LEU A 278 -8.31 19.43 -13.18
C LEU A 278 -9.64 18.73 -12.90
N ILE A 279 -10.25 18.94 -11.73
CA ILE A 279 -11.59 18.38 -11.41
C ILE A 279 -12.63 18.92 -12.40
N ASP A 280 -12.63 20.24 -12.62
CA ASP A 280 -13.53 20.92 -13.57
C ASP A 280 -13.25 20.46 -15.01
N LEU A 281 -11.96 20.37 -15.39
CA LEU A 281 -11.54 19.93 -16.71
C LEU A 281 -12.01 18.50 -17.01
N PHE A 282 -11.82 17.58 -16.06
CA PHE A 282 -12.19 16.17 -16.17
C PHE A 282 -13.64 15.88 -15.81
N ASP A 283 -14.51 16.87 -15.61
CA ASP A 283 -15.95 16.67 -15.46
C ASP A 283 -16.53 16.06 -16.74
N PRO A 284 -17.24 14.91 -16.69
CA PRO A 284 -17.84 14.31 -17.87
C PRO A 284 -18.91 15.19 -18.54
N LYS A 285 -19.41 16.23 -17.86
CA LYS A 285 -20.33 17.23 -18.41
C LYS A 285 -19.59 18.40 -19.08
N ASN A 286 -18.26 18.46 -18.98
CA ASN A 286 -17.46 19.50 -19.62
C ASN A 286 -17.40 19.28 -21.14
N PRO A 287 -17.95 20.19 -21.97
CA PRO A 287 -17.96 20.02 -23.42
C PRO A 287 -16.57 20.13 -24.06
N LYS A 288 -15.55 20.60 -23.32
CA LYS A 288 -14.16 20.67 -23.78
C LYS A 288 -13.37 19.38 -23.54
N LEU A 289 -13.94 18.41 -22.80
CA LEU A 289 -13.25 17.16 -22.53
C LEU A 289 -13.08 16.37 -23.84
N PRO A 290 -11.86 15.95 -24.21
CA PRO A 290 -11.61 15.36 -25.53
C PRO A 290 -12.05 13.89 -25.64
N TYR A 291 -12.57 13.31 -24.56
CA TYR A 291 -13.07 11.94 -24.54
C TYR A 291 -14.27 11.79 -23.61
N MET A 292 -15.05 10.74 -23.82
CA MET A 292 -16.09 10.31 -22.89
C MET A 292 -16.21 8.79 -22.93
N TYR A 293 -16.64 8.18 -21.83
CA TYR A 293 -16.91 6.75 -21.79
C TYR A 293 -18.25 6.46 -22.48
N SER A 294 -18.29 5.45 -23.35
CA SER A 294 -19.50 5.05 -24.07
C SER A 294 -20.59 4.43 -23.19
N GLY A 295 -20.22 3.96 -21.99
CA GLY A 295 -21.13 3.47 -20.97
C GLY A 295 -20.40 3.13 -19.69
N PHE A 296 -21.15 2.67 -18.68
CA PHE A 296 -20.63 2.35 -17.34
C PHE A 296 -20.88 0.88 -16.95
N GLN A 297 -21.04 0.01 -17.93
CA GLN A 297 -21.16 -1.43 -17.71
C GLN A 297 -19.80 -2.12 -17.79
N TRP A 298 -19.52 -3.00 -16.84
CA TRP A 298 -18.37 -3.91 -16.88
C TRP A 298 -18.88 -5.30 -17.23
N SER A 299 -18.80 -5.69 -18.51
CA SER A 299 -19.36 -6.95 -19.01
C SER A 299 -18.77 -8.18 -18.32
N HIS A 300 -17.52 -8.12 -17.87
CA HIS A 300 -16.89 -9.20 -17.09
C HIS A 300 -17.51 -9.37 -15.69
N CYS A 301 -18.24 -8.37 -15.17
CA CYS A 301 -19.00 -8.47 -13.92
C CYS A 301 -20.38 -9.10 -14.11
N ALA A 302 -20.91 -9.15 -15.35
CA ALA A 302 -22.26 -9.66 -15.62
C ALA A 302 -22.43 -11.15 -15.25
N ASN A 303 -21.32 -11.90 -15.18
CA ASN A 303 -21.30 -13.33 -14.85
C ASN A 303 -20.76 -13.62 -13.43
N ILE A 304 -20.48 -12.60 -12.61
CA ILE A 304 -19.89 -12.77 -11.27
C ILE A 304 -20.94 -13.11 -10.20
N SER A 305 -22.24 -13.06 -10.53
CA SER A 305 -23.34 -13.33 -9.59
C SER A 305 -23.28 -14.71 -8.91
N ASP A 306 -22.57 -15.69 -9.50
CA ASP A 306 -22.64 -17.08 -9.03
C ASP A 306 -21.35 -17.56 -8.33
N ALA A 307 -20.23 -16.84 -8.40
CA ALA A 307 -18.91 -17.37 -8.01
C ALA A 307 -18.22 -16.69 -6.80
N LEU A 308 -18.64 -15.49 -6.38
CA LEU A 308 -17.94 -14.71 -5.32
C LEU A 308 -18.83 -14.30 -4.14
N HIS A 309 -19.96 -14.99 -3.93
CA HIS A 309 -20.98 -14.66 -2.93
C HIS A 309 -20.53 -14.63 -1.45
N PRO A 310 -19.33 -15.08 -1.00
CA PRO A 310 -18.89 -14.81 0.37
C PRO A 310 -17.80 -13.73 0.53
N LEU A 311 -17.19 -13.21 -0.56
CA LEU A 311 -16.01 -12.32 -0.43
C LEU A 311 -16.34 -10.82 -0.45
N PHE A 312 -17.54 -10.42 -0.89
CA PHE A 312 -17.93 -9.00 -0.99
C PHE A 312 -19.31 -8.68 -0.40
N THR A 313 -19.93 -9.60 0.32
CA THR A 313 -21.12 -9.27 1.14
C THR A 313 -20.67 -8.59 2.42
N VAL A 314 -20.38 -7.29 2.33
CA VAL A 314 -20.64 -6.43 3.49
C VAL A 314 -22.16 -6.24 3.47
N GLY A 315 -22.82 -6.86 4.46
CA GLY A 315 -24.26 -6.78 4.66
C GLY A 315 -24.74 -5.35 4.93
N PRO A 316 -26.07 -5.16 5.02
CA PRO A 316 -26.74 -3.86 5.06
C PRO A 316 -26.28 -2.94 6.18
#